data_AF-A0A3B5KCK0-F1
#
_entry.id   AF-A0A3B5KCK0-F1
#
_cell.length_a   1.000
_cell.length_b   1.000
_cell.length_c   1.000
_cell.angle_alpha   90.00
_cell.angle_beta   90.00
_cell.angle_gamma   90.00
#
_symmetry.space_group_name_H-M   'P 1'
#
loop_
_entity.id
_entity.type
_entity.pdbx_description
1 polymer ?
#
loop_
_entity_poly.entity_id
_entity_poly.type
_entity_poly.pdbx_seq_one_letter_code
_entity_poly.pdbx_strand_id
1 'polypeptide(L)'
;MAVCLKTEAAVGERTRLPEPGPPVQDLTLKAAGTPSPHQIEAMRRVSMPLQDLPNLRVQGSVLRTNKRKLRGSVSEGLDSECTPRELIQPCSPTLKHQRPACKGKENDGEQFVLARRSRRKKESVSGKVPTFNGCSRVVGSVLRNLLLMFPSGVSLDHLPDELLLRILFCLPLRDLLRTSAVCRRWHRLAVDECLWRSVDLEGLIHVGPALQHVLKTGVRRLRCPRSFMEELHLSDMSSLQLVQMDMSNSTIPTPALESIIGGCRLLEYLSLEGLQLSDAIITSLSENSRLLQLNLSGCSGFSAAALAHMLDSCSCIQQLNISWCSFSSQHVKSVVAHLSSSVTHLNLSGYRENLTLEDVKVLVTRCTNLQILDLSDSTLLMADCFQVLRQLGRLVHLSLSRCYQIHLAALTDVGQMFPLLGLLDMFGVVHTSHMAALKKDVPHISINSKPFSSIARPTPAGRPGDGTMWYQRCRLRFKL
;
A
#
# COMPACT_ATOMS: atom_id res chain seq x y z
N MET A 1 79.57 4.67 -0.79
CA MET A 1 78.82 5.63 0.06
C MET A 1 78.19 4.88 1.22
N ALA A 2 77.98 5.56 2.36
CA ALA A 2 77.28 5.18 3.60
C ALA A 2 76.71 3.73 3.73
N VAL A 3 77.18 2.88 4.67
CA VAL A 3 77.02 2.92 6.16
C VAL A 3 75.60 2.46 6.58
N CYS A 4 75.41 1.30 7.23
CA CYS A 4 75.61 0.99 8.67
C CYS A 4 74.59 1.72 9.60
N LEU A 5 74.07 1.17 10.70
CA LEU A 5 74.53 0.06 11.57
C LEU A 5 73.35 -0.62 12.34
N LYS A 6 73.73 -1.59 13.18
CA LYS A 6 72.97 -2.52 14.05
C LYS A 6 71.79 -1.99 14.88
N THR A 7 70.90 -2.94 15.15
CA THR A 7 70.17 -3.23 16.41
C THR A 7 70.80 -2.76 17.73
N GLU A 8 69.97 -2.38 18.70
CA GLU A 8 70.10 -2.83 20.10
C GLU A 8 68.73 -2.82 20.81
N ALA A 9 68.65 -3.23 22.10
CA ALA A 9 67.39 -3.72 22.69
C ALA A 9 67.11 -3.25 24.14
N ALA A 10 65.83 -3.42 24.53
CA ALA A 10 65.27 -3.40 25.88
C ALA A 10 65.28 -2.08 26.69
N VAL A 11 64.10 -1.68 27.17
CA VAL A 11 63.68 -1.73 28.58
C VAL A 11 62.14 -1.61 28.61
N GLY A 12 61.46 -2.23 29.58
CA GLY A 12 60.00 -2.24 29.65
C GLY A 12 59.44 -1.28 30.71
N GLU A 13 58.34 -0.60 30.38
CA GLU A 13 57.49 0.10 31.36
C GLU A 13 56.12 -0.55 31.49
N ARG A 14 55.58 -0.54 32.72
CA ARG A 14 54.27 -1.11 33.04
C ARG A 14 53.16 -0.09 32.76
N THR A 15 52.54 -0.15 31.59
CA THR A 15 51.23 0.50 31.38
C THR A 15 50.17 -0.22 32.21
N ARG A 16 49.28 0.57 32.83
CA ARG A 16 48.34 0.07 33.85
C ARG A 16 47.06 -0.43 33.20
N LEU A 17 46.50 -1.51 33.74
CA LEU A 17 45.11 -1.90 33.46
C LEU A 17 44.16 -0.78 33.95
N PRO A 18 43.06 -0.49 33.24
CA PRO A 18 42.05 0.44 33.72
C PRO A 18 41.31 -0.13 34.94
N GLU A 19 41.04 0.73 35.92
CA GLU A 19 40.29 0.40 37.14
C GLU A 19 38.85 -0.10 36.83
N PRO A 20 38.30 -1.02 37.64
CA PRO A 20 36.91 -1.43 37.51
C PRO A 20 35.94 -0.31 37.92
N GLY A 21 34.82 -0.20 37.22
CA GLY A 21 33.76 0.77 37.53
C GLY A 21 33.09 0.51 38.90
N PRO A 22 32.43 1.53 39.48
CA PRO A 22 31.78 1.43 40.78
C PRO A 22 30.65 0.37 40.80
N PRO A 23 30.34 -0.19 41.99
CA PRO A 23 29.55 -1.41 42.10
C PRO A 23 28.08 -1.27 41.67
N VAL A 24 27.56 -2.36 41.11
CA VAL A 24 26.14 -2.53 40.77
C VAL A 24 25.28 -2.42 42.03
N GLN A 25 24.24 -1.58 42.00
CA GLN A 25 23.25 -1.51 43.07
C GLN A 25 22.19 -2.59 42.90
N ASP A 26 21.86 -3.28 44.00
CA ASP A 26 20.87 -4.36 44.06
C ASP A 26 19.44 -3.86 43.78
N LEU A 27 19.00 -3.97 42.52
CA LEU A 27 17.59 -3.82 42.16
C LEU A 27 16.84 -5.12 42.48
N THR A 28 16.54 -5.28 43.77
CA THR A 28 15.73 -6.39 44.29
C THR A 28 14.39 -6.54 43.55
N LEU A 29 14.10 -7.78 43.14
CA LEU A 29 12.87 -8.19 42.48
C LEU A 29 11.63 -7.90 43.35
N LYS A 30 11.01 -6.74 43.16
CA LYS A 30 9.65 -6.50 43.65
C LYS A 30 8.66 -7.29 42.80
N ALA A 31 7.98 -8.24 43.42
CA ALA A 31 6.95 -9.04 42.79
C ALA A 31 5.86 -8.16 42.16
N ALA A 32 5.34 -8.60 41.01
CA ALA A 32 4.26 -7.90 40.31
C ALA A 32 2.98 -7.91 41.18
N GLY A 33 2.62 -6.76 41.73
CA GLY A 33 1.39 -6.59 42.50
C GLY A 33 0.15 -6.82 41.62
N THR A 34 -0.86 -7.51 42.16
CA THR A 34 -2.15 -7.70 41.50
C THR A 34 -2.77 -6.34 41.13
N PRO A 35 -3.26 -6.15 39.90
CA PRO A 35 -3.76 -4.85 39.45
C PRO A 35 -4.98 -4.42 40.26
N SER A 36 -5.05 -3.13 40.59
CA SER A 36 -6.16 -2.54 41.35
C SER A 36 -7.49 -2.66 40.60
N PRO A 37 -8.65 -2.61 41.31
CA PRO A 37 -9.96 -2.62 40.67
C PRO A 37 -10.13 -1.54 39.59
N HIS A 38 -9.51 -0.36 39.77
CA HIS A 38 -9.52 0.71 38.77
C HIS A 38 -8.66 0.41 37.54
N GLN A 39 -7.55 -0.33 37.65
CA GLN A 39 -6.78 -0.81 36.50
C GLN A 39 -7.54 -1.91 35.74
N ILE A 40 -8.20 -2.82 36.45
CA ILE A 40 -9.08 -3.85 35.84
C ILE A 40 -10.25 -3.17 35.09
N GLU A 41 -10.84 -2.12 35.66
CA GLU A 41 -11.92 -1.35 35.02
C GLU A 41 -11.43 -0.49 33.85
N ALA A 42 -10.17 -0.02 33.87
CA ALA A 42 -9.53 0.61 32.70
C ALA A 42 -9.32 -0.38 31.56
N MET A 43 -8.83 -1.60 31.85
CA MET A 43 -8.66 -2.67 30.84
C MET A 43 -10.00 -3.09 30.21
N ARG A 44 -11.11 -3.03 30.96
CA ARG A 44 -12.46 -3.28 30.43
C ARG A 44 -12.98 -2.22 29.45
N ARG A 45 -12.45 -0.99 29.48
CA ARG A 45 -12.92 0.13 28.66
C ARG A 45 -12.26 0.21 27.27
N VAL A 46 -11.28 -0.65 26.98
CA VAL A 46 -10.59 -0.69 25.68
C VAL A 46 -11.46 -1.35 24.58
N SER A 47 -12.48 -2.13 24.97
CA SER A 47 -13.37 -2.82 24.02
C SER A 47 -14.63 -2.03 23.68
N MET A 48 -14.52 -1.04 22.78
CA MET A 48 -15.69 -0.66 21.98
C MET A 48 -16.02 -1.78 20.99
N PRO A 49 -17.27 -2.28 20.91
CA PRO A 49 -17.61 -3.31 19.93
C PRO A 49 -17.60 -2.70 18.51
N LEU A 50 -17.22 -3.50 17.51
CA LEU A 50 -17.24 -3.11 16.08
C LEU A 50 -18.64 -2.80 15.51
N GLN A 51 -19.66 -2.67 16.36
CA GLN A 51 -21.03 -2.28 16.01
C GLN A 51 -21.22 -0.74 16.09
N ASP A 52 -20.36 -0.03 16.84
CA ASP A 52 -20.49 1.42 17.11
C ASP A 52 -19.53 2.30 16.29
N LEU A 53 -18.89 1.76 15.24
CA LEU A 53 -18.10 2.55 14.29
C LEU A 53 -19.02 3.56 13.55
N PRO A 54 -18.79 4.89 13.66
CA PRO A 54 -19.82 5.89 13.32
C PRO A 54 -20.16 6.00 11.82
N ASN A 55 -19.32 5.50 10.93
CA ASN A 55 -19.40 5.72 9.48
C ASN A 55 -20.09 4.58 8.69
N LEU A 56 -21.06 3.89 9.30
CA LEU A 56 -21.93 2.92 8.61
C LEU A 56 -23.38 3.41 8.38
N ARG A 57 -23.60 4.73 8.50
CA ARG A 57 -24.91 5.37 8.40
C ARG A 57 -25.07 6.16 7.10
N VAL A 58 -25.53 5.49 6.05
CA VAL A 58 -25.79 6.12 4.74
C VAL A 58 -26.94 7.14 4.85
N GLN A 59 -26.60 8.42 4.77
CA GLN A 59 -27.52 9.50 4.41
C GLN A 59 -26.84 10.40 3.38
N GLY A 60 -27.30 10.32 2.13
CA GLY A 60 -26.80 11.21 1.07
C GLY A 60 -27.25 12.64 1.32
N SER A 61 -26.30 13.58 1.40
CA SER A 61 -26.58 15.01 1.51
C SER A 61 -25.95 15.76 0.32
N VAL A 62 -26.79 16.46 -0.44
CA VAL A 62 -26.35 17.27 -1.57
C VAL A 62 -25.64 18.51 -1.06
N LEU A 63 -24.34 18.64 -1.36
CA LEU A 63 -23.53 19.81 -1.00
C LEU A 63 -24.01 21.07 -1.76
N ARG A 64 -24.85 21.87 -1.11
CA ARG A 64 -25.17 23.24 -1.54
C ARG A 64 -24.00 24.17 -1.21
N THR A 65 -23.34 24.68 -2.25
CA THR A 65 -22.28 25.70 -2.13
C THR A 65 -22.86 27.05 -1.71
N ASN A 66 -22.62 27.45 -0.45
CA ASN A 66 -22.95 28.80 0.02
C ASN A 66 -21.71 29.69 0.02
N LYS A 67 -21.60 30.56 -1.00
CA LYS A 67 -20.61 31.66 -0.98
C LYS A 67 -20.90 32.60 0.19
N ARG A 68 -19.92 32.83 1.07
CA ARG A 68 -19.90 34.00 1.97
C ARG A 68 -18.82 34.98 1.53
N LYS A 69 -19.08 36.25 1.80
CA LYS A 69 -18.41 37.42 1.20
C LYS A 69 -17.94 38.32 2.35
N LEU A 70 -16.62 38.44 2.54
CA LEU A 70 -16.00 39.48 3.37
C LEU A 70 -15.23 40.45 2.48
N ARG A 71 -14.96 41.67 3.00
CA ARG A 71 -14.46 42.81 2.23
C ARG A 71 -13.72 43.78 3.15
N GLY A 72 -12.56 44.28 2.72
CA GLY A 72 -11.71 45.23 3.46
C GLY A 72 -10.66 44.55 4.35
N SER A 73 -9.47 45.15 4.57
CA SER A 73 -8.94 46.38 3.95
C SER A 73 -7.41 46.54 4.13
N VAL A 74 -6.72 46.82 3.00
CA VAL A 74 -5.67 47.84 2.77
C VAL A 74 -4.62 48.13 3.85
N SER A 75 -3.34 47.82 3.54
CA SER A 75 -2.15 48.71 3.59
C SER A 75 -0.91 47.90 3.18
N GLU A 76 -0.42 48.00 1.94
CA GLU A 76 0.71 48.88 1.50
C GLU A 76 2.11 48.27 1.71
N GLY A 77 2.98 48.44 0.70
CA GLY A 77 4.31 47.83 0.62
C GLY A 77 4.72 47.52 -0.83
N LEU A 78 5.50 48.43 -1.43
CA LEU A 78 6.16 48.28 -2.74
C LEU A 78 7.43 47.40 -2.59
N ASP A 79 8.08 46.83 -3.60
CA ASP A 79 8.05 47.02 -5.07
C ASP A 79 8.63 45.73 -5.76
N SER A 80 8.81 45.54 -7.08
CA SER A 80 8.64 46.41 -8.27
C SER A 80 8.24 45.60 -9.54
N GLU A 81 9.21 45.17 -10.36
CA GLU A 81 9.07 44.75 -11.77
C GLU A 81 10.01 43.54 -12.10
N CYS A 82 10.02 42.88 -13.26
CA CYS A 82 9.34 43.12 -14.54
C CYS A 82 9.16 41.81 -15.35
N THR A 83 8.07 41.65 -16.12
CA THR A 83 7.94 40.62 -17.17
C THR A 83 7.02 41.11 -18.31
N PRO A 84 7.43 41.08 -19.60
CA PRO A 84 6.59 41.58 -20.70
C PRO A 84 5.37 40.72 -21.03
N ARG A 85 4.29 41.38 -21.42
CA ARG A 85 3.29 40.88 -22.40
C ARG A 85 3.72 41.39 -23.80
N GLU A 86 3.13 41.03 -24.94
CA GLU A 86 1.80 40.50 -25.27
C GLU A 86 1.85 39.56 -26.49
N LEU A 87 0.84 38.70 -26.66
CA LEU A 87 0.05 38.56 -27.90
C LEU A 87 -0.96 37.39 -27.79
N ILE A 88 -2.22 37.71 -27.47
CA ILE A 88 -3.37 36.81 -27.65
C ILE A 88 -4.54 37.65 -28.17
N GLN A 89 -5.08 37.31 -29.35
CA GLN A 89 -6.37 37.81 -29.81
C GLN A 89 -7.45 36.71 -29.68
N PRO A 90 -8.72 37.08 -29.37
CA PRO A 90 -9.76 36.12 -29.04
C PRO A 90 -10.56 35.63 -30.27
N CYS A 91 -11.24 34.50 -30.11
CA CYS A 91 -12.33 34.07 -31.01
C CYS A 91 -13.60 33.77 -30.21
N SER A 92 -14.75 34.15 -30.79
CA SER A 92 -16.08 34.08 -30.17
C SER A 92 -16.84 32.80 -30.60
N PRO A 93 -17.88 32.36 -29.85
CA PRO A 93 -18.37 30.98 -29.92
C PRO A 93 -19.38 30.70 -31.04
N THR A 94 -19.41 29.45 -31.50
CA THR A 94 -20.36 28.94 -32.50
C THR A 94 -21.61 28.26 -31.91
N LEU A 95 -22.63 28.16 -32.75
CA LEU A 95 -24.04 27.95 -32.40
C LEU A 95 -24.39 26.54 -31.86
N LYS A 96 -25.46 26.48 -31.03
CA LYS A 96 -26.15 25.24 -30.67
C LYS A 96 -27.10 24.82 -31.80
N HIS A 97 -27.00 23.58 -32.28
CA HIS A 97 -28.05 22.98 -33.13
C HIS A 97 -29.07 22.19 -32.30
N GLN A 98 -30.34 22.31 -32.68
CA GLN A 98 -31.47 21.56 -32.13
C GLN A 98 -31.64 20.21 -32.83
N ARG A 99 -32.39 19.28 -32.22
CA ARG A 99 -33.02 18.14 -32.90
C ARG A 99 -34.54 18.16 -32.60
N PRO A 100 -35.40 17.75 -33.56
CA PRO A 100 -36.85 17.98 -33.48
C PRO A 100 -37.58 16.94 -32.62
N ALA A 101 -38.81 17.28 -32.21
CA ALA A 101 -39.75 16.41 -31.51
C ALA A 101 -40.75 15.73 -32.46
N CYS A 102 -41.41 14.68 -31.98
CA CYS A 102 -42.63 14.11 -32.58
C CYS A 102 -43.80 14.23 -31.60
N LYS A 103 -45.03 14.37 -32.10
CA LYS A 103 -46.26 14.61 -31.31
C LYS A 103 -47.05 13.31 -31.05
N GLY A 104 -47.84 13.28 -29.98
CA GLY A 104 -48.84 12.23 -29.77
C GLY A 104 -49.72 12.38 -28.52
N LYS A 105 -50.76 13.24 -28.59
CA LYS A 105 -52.08 13.21 -27.89
C LYS A 105 -52.12 13.17 -26.33
N GLU A 106 -52.77 14.13 -25.67
CA GLU A 106 -54.21 14.14 -25.25
C GLU A 106 -54.59 12.93 -24.38
N ASN A 107 -55.15 13.02 -23.16
CA ASN A 107 -55.38 14.09 -22.15
C ASN A 107 -55.66 13.35 -20.78
N ASP A 108 -55.99 13.87 -19.58
CA ASP A 108 -56.35 15.18 -18.98
C ASP A 108 -56.03 15.10 -17.43
N GLY A 109 -56.45 15.93 -16.45
CA GLY A 109 -57.24 17.19 -16.48
C GLY A 109 -57.93 17.66 -15.17
N GLU A 110 -57.52 17.26 -13.94
CA GLU A 110 -58.23 17.63 -12.68
C GLU A 110 -57.38 18.33 -11.59
N GLN A 111 -57.99 18.78 -10.47
CA GLN A 111 -57.59 20.02 -9.76
C GLN A 111 -57.61 19.96 -8.21
N PHE A 112 -56.78 20.79 -7.54
CA PHE A 112 -56.72 21.03 -6.08
C PHE A 112 -56.28 19.80 -5.21
N VAL A 113 -55.99 19.86 -3.88
CA VAL A 113 -56.18 20.88 -2.81
C VAL A 113 -54.90 21.06 -1.95
N LEU A 114 -54.66 22.27 -1.44
CA LEU A 114 -53.64 22.59 -0.42
C LEU A 114 -54.14 22.33 1.01
N ALA A 115 -53.50 21.41 1.76
CA ALA A 115 -53.75 21.21 3.20
C ALA A 115 -52.62 21.79 4.08
N ARG A 116 -52.97 22.37 5.23
CA ARG A 116 -52.05 23.12 6.11
C ARG A 116 -51.47 22.29 7.27
N ARG A 117 -50.36 22.78 7.84
CA ARG A 117 -49.70 22.24 9.05
C ARG A 117 -50.64 22.16 10.26
N SER A 118 -50.46 21.14 11.10
CA SER A 118 -50.73 21.21 12.54
C SER A 118 -49.42 21.38 13.34
N ARG A 119 -49.48 21.83 14.60
CA ARG A 119 -48.30 22.26 15.38
C ARG A 119 -48.44 21.97 16.89
N ARG A 120 -47.39 21.39 17.48
CA ARG A 120 -47.13 21.15 18.92
C ARG A 120 -48.07 20.15 19.64
N LYS A 121 -47.44 19.20 20.34
CA LYS A 121 -47.49 19.16 21.81
C LYS A 121 -46.06 19.01 22.35
N LYS A 122 -45.84 19.37 23.62
CA LYS A 122 -44.56 19.26 24.35
C LYS A 122 -44.88 18.62 25.69
N GLU A 123 -44.26 17.49 26.01
CA GLU A 123 -44.43 16.78 27.29
C GLU A 123 -43.04 16.43 27.85
N SER A 124 -42.99 16.12 29.14
CA SER A 124 -41.77 16.27 29.94
C SER A 124 -41.60 15.19 31.01
N VAL A 125 -40.39 14.61 31.06
CA VAL A 125 -39.77 13.92 32.20
C VAL A 125 -40.49 12.67 32.74
N SER A 126 -39.90 11.50 32.46
CA SER A 126 -39.52 10.55 33.51
C SER A 126 -38.36 9.67 33.01
N GLY A 127 -37.45 9.27 33.90
CA GLY A 127 -36.22 8.55 33.52
C GLY A 127 -36.45 7.05 33.36
N LYS A 128 -35.98 6.47 32.25
CA LYS A 128 -35.79 5.01 32.07
C LYS A 128 -34.49 4.74 31.32
N VAL A 129 -33.79 3.68 31.73
CA VAL A 129 -32.55 3.20 31.08
C VAL A 129 -32.88 2.70 29.66
N PRO A 130 -32.12 3.08 28.62
CA PRO A 130 -32.38 2.62 27.25
C PRO A 130 -31.98 1.14 27.08
N THR A 131 -32.96 0.25 27.00
CA THR A 131 -32.74 -1.17 26.71
C THR A 131 -32.40 -1.39 25.23
N PHE A 132 -31.37 -2.19 24.96
CA PHE A 132 -30.68 -2.26 23.66
C PHE A 132 -31.39 -3.14 22.60
N ASN A 133 -32.71 -2.94 22.41
CA ASN A 133 -33.57 -3.78 21.57
C ASN A 133 -33.35 -3.67 20.04
N GLY A 134 -32.31 -2.97 19.57
CA GLY A 134 -32.01 -2.78 18.14
C GLY A 134 -31.42 -4.03 17.45
N CYS A 135 -30.38 -4.63 18.03
CA CYS A 135 -29.56 -5.63 17.32
C CYS A 135 -30.25 -6.99 17.11
N SER A 136 -31.24 -7.34 17.94
CA SER A 136 -31.96 -8.64 17.92
C SER A 136 -32.62 -8.96 16.55
N ARG A 137 -33.06 -7.94 15.80
CA ARG A 137 -33.77 -8.15 14.53
C ARG A 137 -32.89 -8.65 13.39
N VAL A 138 -31.62 -8.25 13.31
CA VAL A 138 -30.75 -8.59 12.14
C VAL A 138 -29.84 -9.79 12.43
N VAL A 139 -29.23 -9.84 13.62
CA VAL A 139 -28.51 -11.06 14.09
C VAL A 139 -29.45 -12.26 14.05
N GLY A 140 -30.71 -12.02 14.42
CA GLY A 140 -31.77 -13.01 14.39
C GLY A 140 -32.25 -13.44 13.01
N SER A 141 -31.75 -12.99 11.85
CA SER A 141 -32.14 -13.61 10.56
C SER A 141 -31.20 -14.74 10.17
N VAL A 142 -29.88 -14.54 10.24
CA VAL A 142 -28.88 -15.60 9.96
C VAL A 142 -29.00 -16.71 11.00
N LEU A 143 -29.11 -16.36 12.29
CA LEU A 143 -29.30 -17.36 13.34
C LEU A 143 -30.70 -17.98 13.34
N ARG A 144 -31.79 -17.28 12.94
CA ARG A 144 -33.07 -17.98 12.72
C ARG A 144 -33.01 -18.91 11.54
N ASN A 145 -32.37 -18.57 10.42
CA ASN A 145 -32.28 -19.48 9.28
C ASN A 145 -31.48 -20.75 9.62
N LEU A 146 -30.46 -20.65 10.48
CA LEU A 146 -29.79 -21.81 11.07
C LEU A 146 -30.71 -22.58 12.05
N LEU A 147 -31.34 -21.91 13.02
CA LEU A 147 -32.25 -22.58 13.97
C LEU A 147 -33.50 -23.19 13.31
N LEU A 148 -34.00 -22.63 12.19
CA LEU A 148 -35.14 -23.14 11.43
C LEU A 148 -34.82 -24.46 10.70
N MET A 149 -33.54 -24.85 10.60
CA MET A 149 -33.14 -26.18 10.13
C MET A 149 -33.06 -27.22 11.27
N PHE A 150 -33.21 -26.82 12.53
CA PHE A 150 -33.20 -27.72 13.68
C PHE A 150 -34.59 -27.81 14.32
N PRO A 151 -35.05 -29.01 14.72
CA PRO A 151 -36.32 -29.15 15.43
C PRO A 151 -36.27 -28.47 16.82
N SER A 152 -37.44 -28.04 17.28
CA SER A 152 -37.65 -27.32 18.54
C SER A 152 -37.03 -28.04 19.74
N GLY A 153 -35.89 -27.55 20.22
CA GLY A 153 -35.18 -28.09 21.40
C GLY A 153 -33.66 -28.12 21.28
N VAL A 154 -33.09 -28.03 20.08
CA VAL A 154 -31.63 -28.02 19.88
C VAL A 154 -31.02 -26.68 20.30
N SER A 155 -30.28 -26.65 21.41
CA SER A 155 -29.41 -25.52 21.78
C SER A 155 -28.02 -25.66 21.15
N LEU A 156 -27.58 -24.61 20.46
CA LEU A 156 -26.22 -24.46 19.90
C LEU A 156 -25.13 -24.39 20.97
N ASP A 157 -25.46 -24.19 22.25
CA ASP A 157 -24.47 -24.13 23.34
C ASP A 157 -23.79 -25.48 23.60
N HIS A 158 -24.39 -26.59 23.14
CA HIS A 158 -23.82 -27.94 23.25
C HIS A 158 -22.91 -28.31 22.05
N LEU A 159 -22.89 -27.49 20.99
CA LEU A 159 -22.09 -27.75 19.80
C LEU A 159 -20.58 -27.51 20.13
N PRO A 160 -19.65 -28.39 19.74
CA PRO A 160 -18.20 -28.18 19.93
C PRO A 160 -17.65 -26.91 19.27
N ASP A 161 -16.55 -26.38 19.80
CA ASP A 161 -15.92 -25.13 19.31
C ASP A 161 -15.47 -25.25 17.85
N GLU A 162 -15.01 -26.43 17.43
CA GLU A 162 -14.54 -26.71 16.06
C GLU A 162 -15.68 -26.63 15.04
N LEU A 163 -16.90 -27.04 15.44
CA LEU A 163 -18.09 -26.96 14.60
C LEU A 163 -18.67 -25.55 14.59
N LEU A 164 -18.61 -24.83 15.72
CA LEU A 164 -18.92 -23.39 15.76
C LEU A 164 -17.95 -22.59 14.87
N LEU A 165 -16.64 -22.86 14.92
CA LEU A 165 -15.64 -22.23 14.04
C LEU A 165 -15.91 -22.53 12.57
N ARG A 166 -16.33 -23.75 12.20
CA ARG A 166 -16.77 -24.05 10.83
C ARG A 166 -18.00 -23.23 10.39
N ILE A 167 -18.97 -23.03 11.28
CA ILE A 167 -20.13 -22.16 11.01
C ILE A 167 -19.69 -20.69 10.83
N LEU A 168 -18.82 -20.19 11.72
CA LEU A 168 -18.27 -18.83 11.66
C LEU A 168 -17.38 -18.60 10.43
N PHE A 169 -16.69 -19.63 9.93
CA PHE A 169 -15.88 -19.58 8.71
C PHE A 169 -16.73 -19.36 7.45
N CYS A 170 -17.99 -19.78 7.45
CA CYS A 170 -18.94 -19.50 6.37
C CYS A 170 -19.48 -18.06 6.39
N LEU A 171 -19.31 -17.30 7.49
CA LEU A 171 -19.85 -15.95 7.62
C LEU A 171 -18.94 -14.89 6.98
N PRO A 172 -19.53 -13.89 6.28
CA PRO A 172 -18.79 -12.69 5.84
C PRO A 172 -18.43 -11.81 7.03
N LEU A 173 -17.43 -10.93 6.86
CA LEU A 173 -16.88 -10.05 7.89
C LEU A 173 -17.94 -9.34 8.75
N ARG A 174 -18.94 -8.72 8.12
CA ARG A 174 -19.99 -7.98 8.83
C ARG A 174 -20.84 -8.86 9.76
N ASP A 175 -21.07 -10.11 9.38
CA ASP A 175 -21.91 -11.04 10.17
C ASP A 175 -21.09 -11.81 11.20
N LEU A 176 -19.83 -12.15 10.90
CA LEU A 176 -18.87 -12.61 11.90
C LEU A 176 -18.74 -11.59 13.06
N LEU A 177 -18.54 -10.31 12.74
CA LEU A 177 -18.48 -9.22 13.72
C LEU A 177 -19.79 -9.03 14.51
N ARG A 178 -20.94 -9.37 13.92
CA ARG A 178 -22.24 -9.37 14.64
C ARG A 178 -22.34 -10.53 15.63
N THR A 179 -21.85 -11.72 15.27
CA THR A 179 -21.90 -12.89 16.16
C THR A 179 -21.06 -12.73 17.43
N SER A 180 -20.02 -11.89 17.41
CA SER A 180 -19.17 -11.62 18.59
C SER A 180 -19.92 -10.95 19.75
N ALA A 181 -21.16 -10.47 19.54
CA ALA A 181 -22.03 -9.91 20.58
C ALA A 181 -23.12 -10.88 21.10
N VAL A 182 -23.15 -12.14 20.64
CA VAL A 182 -24.17 -13.13 21.06
C VAL A 182 -23.94 -13.59 22.50
N CYS A 183 -22.74 -14.09 22.81
CA CYS A 183 -22.31 -14.40 24.17
C CYS A 183 -20.77 -14.47 24.26
N ARG A 184 -20.20 -14.63 25.47
CA ARG A 184 -18.73 -14.67 25.68
C ARG A 184 -18.02 -15.76 24.88
N ARG A 185 -18.65 -16.93 24.67
CA ARG A 185 -18.08 -18.03 23.88
C ARG A 185 -18.00 -17.67 22.40
N TRP A 186 -19.10 -17.17 21.84
CA TRP A 186 -19.15 -16.68 20.45
C TRP A 186 -18.23 -15.47 20.24
N HIS A 187 -18.04 -14.61 21.24
CA HIS A 187 -17.05 -13.54 21.21
C HIS A 187 -15.62 -14.07 21.04
N ARG A 188 -15.21 -15.05 21.86
CA ARG A 188 -13.90 -15.72 21.76
C ARG A 188 -13.69 -16.34 20.38
N LEU A 189 -14.67 -17.11 19.90
CA LEU A 189 -14.54 -17.82 18.62
C LEU A 189 -14.59 -16.89 17.41
N ALA A 190 -15.29 -15.75 17.49
CA ALA A 190 -15.37 -14.79 16.38
C ALA A 190 -14.05 -14.04 16.12
N VAL A 191 -13.10 -14.05 17.06
CA VAL A 191 -11.76 -13.45 16.93
C VAL A 191 -10.63 -14.47 16.73
N ASP A 192 -10.96 -15.75 16.53
CA ASP A 192 -10.00 -16.85 16.38
C ASP A 192 -9.16 -16.73 15.08
N GLU A 193 -7.85 -16.97 15.17
CA GLU A 193 -6.89 -16.81 14.07
C GLU A 193 -7.31 -17.56 12.79
N CYS A 194 -7.90 -18.75 12.91
CA CYS A 194 -8.29 -19.55 11.74
C CYS A 194 -9.32 -18.83 10.86
N LEU A 195 -10.10 -17.90 11.44
CA LEU A 195 -11.06 -17.07 10.76
C LEU A 195 -10.40 -15.85 10.08
N TRP A 196 -9.37 -15.26 10.68
CA TRP A 196 -8.79 -13.97 10.28
C TRP A 196 -7.54 -14.05 9.41
N ARG A 197 -7.07 -15.26 9.09
CA ARG A 197 -5.92 -15.58 8.23
C ARG A 197 -5.77 -14.75 6.92
N SER A 198 -6.85 -14.19 6.36
CA SER A 198 -6.77 -13.17 5.29
C SER A 198 -7.93 -12.18 5.30
N VAL A 199 -7.58 -10.88 5.24
CA VAL A 199 -8.51 -9.74 5.35
C VAL A 199 -8.28 -8.72 4.24
N ASP A 200 -9.36 -8.25 3.62
CA ASP A 200 -9.40 -7.09 2.73
C ASP A 200 -10.16 -5.94 3.40
N LEU A 201 -9.55 -4.77 3.47
CA LEU A 201 -10.10 -3.51 4.00
C LEU A 201 -10.23 -2.44 2.90
N GLU A 202 -10.05 -2.79 1.61
CA GLU A 202 -10.23 -1.84 0.51
C GLU A 202 -11.61 -1.16 0.57
N GLY A 203 -11.62 0.16 0.43
CA GLY A 203 -12.81 1.00 0.53
C GLY A 203 -13.14 1.48 1.96
N LEU A 204 -12.48 0.96 3.01
CA LEU A 204 -12.54 1.53 4.35
C LEU A 204 -11.53 2.69 4.45
N ILE A 205 -12.00 3.91 4.18
CA ILE A 205 -11.15 5.11 4.18
C ILE A 205 -10.47 5.31 5.54
N HIS A 206 -11.22 5.49 6.63
CA HIS A 206 -10.65 5.66 7.96
C HIS A 206 -10.38 4.28 8.59
N VAL A 207 -9.16 3.75 8.40
CA VAL A 207 -8.87 2.34 8.74
C VAL A 207 -8.48 2.13 10.22
N GLY A 208 -7.89 3.14 10.87
CA GLY A 208 -7.17 3.04 12.15
C GLY A 208 -7.64 1.94 13.12
N PRO A 209 -8.83 2.07 13.76
CA PRO A 209 -9.31 1.08 14.74
C PRO A 209 -9.55 -0.32 14.15
N ALA A 210 -9.96 -0.42 12.89
CA ALA A 210 -10.15 -1.70 12.22
C ALA A 210 -8.81 -2.37 11.90
N LEU A 211 -7.79 -1.60 11.51
CA LEU A 211 -6.44 -2.13 11.32
C LEU A 211 -5.84 -2.60 12.65
N GLN A 212 -5.95 -1.82 13.73
CA GLN A 212 -5.46 -2.21 15.05
C GLN A 212 -6.11 -3.50 15.55
N HIS A 213 -7.40 -3.72 15.26
CA HIS A 213 -8.07 -4.99 15.55
C HIS A 213 -7.52 -6.14 14.68
N VAL A 214 -7.44 -5.94 13.36
CA VAL A 214 -7.01 -6.97 12.39
C VAL A 214 -5.56 -7.41 12.58
N LEU A 215 -4.65 -6.50 12.96
CA LEU A 215 -3.26 -6.87 13.29
C LEU A 215 -3.18 -7.82 14.50
N LYS A 216 -4.11 -7.70 15.46
CA LYS A 216 -4.16 -8.53 16.68
C LYS A 216 -4.86 -9.88 16.49
N THR A 217 -5.38 -10.20 15.30
CA THR A 217 -6.04 -11.49 15.00
C THR A 217 -5.16 -12.50 14.25
N GLY A 218 -3.83 -12.33 14.27
CA GLY A 218 -2.89 -13.24 13.57
C GLY A 218 -3.03 -13.24 12.03
N VAL A 219 -3.44 -12.12 11.45
CA VAL A 219 -3.65 -11.97 10.00
C VAL A 219 -2.35 -12.27 9.21
N ARG A 220 -2.44 -13.16 8.21
CA ARG A 220 -1.29 -13.51 7.36
C ARG A 220 -1.30 -12.84 5.98
N ARG A 221 -2.48 -12.44 5.49
CA ARG A 221 -2.64 -11.60 4.30
C ARG A 221 -3.54 -10.41 4.60
N LEU A 222 -3.03 -9.20 4.41
CA LEU A 222 -3.75 -7.95 4.63
C LEU A 222 -3.73 -7.11 3.34
N ARG A 223 -4.91 -6.76 2.85
CA ARG A 223 -5.09 -5.81 1.75
C ARG A 223 -5.74 -4.54 2.28
N CYS A 224 -5.05 -3.41 2.21
CA CYS A 224 -5.52 -2.12 2.69
C CYS A 224 -4.99 -0.92 1.85
N PRO A 225 -5.06 -0.96 0.51
CA PRO A 225 -4.64 0.17 -0.32
C PRO A 225 -5.60 1.36 -0.18
N ARG A 226 -5.07 2.57 -0.39
CA ARG A 226 -5.84 3.83 -0.44
C ARG A 226 -6.63 4.12 0.85
N SER A 227 -6.04 3.74 1.98
CA SER A 227 -6.57 3.99 3.33
C SER A 227 -6.00 5.27 3.94
N PHE A 228 -6.63 5.75 5.01
CA PHE A 228 -6.26 6.96 5.75
C PHE A 228 -6.26 6.66 7.26
N MET A 229 -5.22 7.16 7.93
CA MET A 229 -5.03 7.09 9.38
C MET A 229 -4.56 8.47 9.86
N GLU A 230 -5.23 9.00 10.87
CA GLU A 230 -4.91 10.31 11.47
C GLU A 230 -3.74 10.13 12.44
N GLU A 231 -4.02 9.69 13.67
CA GLU A 231 -3.03 9.25 14.63
C GLU A 231 -3.54 7.98 15.31
N LEU A 232 -2.69 6.97 15.46
CA LEU A 232 -3.03 5.78 16.24
C LEU A 232 -1.80 5.19 16.91
N HIS A 233 -1.81 5.21 18.24
CA HIS A 233 -0.76 4.60 19.04
C HIS A 233 -0.89 3.07 19.00
N LEU A 234 -0.13 2.45 18.10
CA LEU A 234 -0.02 1.00 17.94
C LEU A 234 0.79 0.38 19.08
N SER A 235 0.20 0.36 20.28
CA SER A 235 0.78 -0.29 21.45
C SER A 235 0.83 -1.81 21.29
N ASP A 236 2.06 -2.33 21.47
CA ASP A 236 2.47 -3.73 21.36
C ASP A 236 2.07 -4.42 20.05
N MET A 237 2.90 -4.22 19.02
CA MET A 237 2.86 -4.91 17.72
C MET A 237 3.98 -5.96 17.60
N SER A 238 4.33 -6.64 18.70
CA SER A 238 5.36 -7.68 18.67
C SER A 238 4.89 -8.93 17.90
N SER A 239 5.76 -9.50 17.05
CA SER A 239 5.56 -10.78 16.34
C SER A 239 4.31 -10.90 15.46
N LEU A 240 4.12 -9.95 14.53
CA LEU A 240 3.03 -9.99 13.55
C LEU A 240 3.21 -11.12 12.54
N GLN A 241 2.15 -11.89 12.31
CA GLN A 241 2.14 -13.08 11.43
C GLN A 241 1.97 -12.74 9.93
N LEU A 242 2.18 -11.49 9.54
CA LEU A 242 1.99 -10.99 8.19
C LEU A 242 3.02 -11.57 7.20
N VAL A 243 2.48 -12.10 6.09
CA VAL A 243 3.26 -12.66 4.97
C VAL A 243 3.02 -11.90 3.67
N GLN A 244 1.79 -11.42 3.46
CA GLN A 244 1.45 -10.58 2.32
C GLN A 244 0.74 -9.31 2.79
N MET A 245 1.25 -8.13 2.43
CA MET A 245 0.68 -6.85 2.83
C MET A 245 0.68 -5.80 1.71
N ASP A 246 -0.50 -5.30 1.36
CA ASP A 246 -0.68 -4.14 0.49
C ASP A 246 -1.22 -2.95 1.29
N MET A 247 -0.42 -1.88 1.41
CA MET A 247 -0.80 -0.59 2.01
C MET A 247 -0.77 0.53 0.96
N SER A 248 -0.63 0.22 -0.33
CA SER A 248 -0.26 1.18 -1.36
C SER A 248 -1.21 2.37 -1.50
N ASN A 249 -0.64 3.54 -1.79
CA ASN A 249 -1.34 4.82 -1.98
C ASN A 249 -2.21 5.24 -0.78
N SER A 250 -1.88 4.77 0.42
CA SER A 250 -2.54 5.17 1.67
C SER A 250 -1.89 6.44 2.26
N THR A 251 -2.48 6.96 3.34
CA THR A 251 -1.87 7.99 4.19
C THR A 251 -1.82 7.43 5.61
N ILE A 252 -0.63 6.99 6.01
CA ILE A 252 -0.36 6.36 7.31
C ILE A 252 0.85 7.10 7.91
N PRO A 253 0.79 7.57 9.18
CA PRO A 253 1.93 8.22 9.81
C PRO A 253 3.15 7.31 9.85
N THR A 254 4.34 7.84 9.52
CA THR A 254 5.58 7.06 9.47
C THR A 254 5.87 6.28 10.76
N PRO A 255 5.66 6.82 11.99
CA PRO A 255 5.83 6.05 13.24
C PRO A 255 4.84 4.88 13.41
N ALA A 256 3.63 4.99 12.86
CA ALA A 256 2.67 3.88 12.83
C ALA A 256 3.10 2.80 11.83
N LEU A 257 3.65 3.20 10.68
CA LEU A 257 4.21 2.27 9.70
C LEU A 257 5.49 1.59 10.21
N GLU A 258 6.37 2.31 10.92
CA GLU A 258 7.51 1.77 11.68
C GLU A 258 7.03 0.71 12.68
N SER A 259 5.97 0.98 13.44
CA SER A 259 5.41 0.03 14.41
C SER A 259 4.87 -1.24 13.75
N ILE A 260 4.28 -1.15 12.55
CA ILE A 260 3.77 -2.32 11.80
C ILE A 260 4.94 -3.12 11.21
N ILE A 261 5.84 -2.47 10.47
CA ILE A 261 6.94 -3.15 9.77
C ILE A 261 7.96 -3.70 10.78
N GLY A 262 8.26 -2.96 11.84
CA GLY A 262 9.09 -3.41 12.96
C GLY A 262 8.54 -4.65 13.68
N GLY A 263 7.23 -4.89 13.62
CA GLY A 263 6.57 -6.11 14.10
C GLY A 263 6.65 -7.32 13.15
N CYS A 264 7.01 -7.13 11.87
CA CYS A 264 6.96 -8.16 10.83
C CYS A 264 8.30 -8.88 10.63
N ARG A 265 8.29 -10.23 10.60
CA ARG A 265 9.47 -11.08 10.29
C ARG A 265 9.21 -12.19 9.27
N LEU A 266 8.02 -12.21 8.65
CA LEU A 266 7.56 -13.28 7.77
C LEU A 266 7.10 -12.78 6.39
N LEU A 267 7.41 -11.52 6.02
CA LEU A 267 6.95 -10.93 4.77
C LEU A 267 7.61 -11.58 3.55
N GLU A 268 6.79 -12.14 2.67
CA GLU A 268 7.16 -12.67 1.35
C GLU A 268 6.71 -11.70 0.23
N TYR A 269 5.63 -10.94 0.44
CA TYR A 269 5.06 -10.01 -0.54
C TYR A 269 4.66 -8.69 0.13
N LEU A 270 5.21 -7.57 -0.32
CA LEU A 270 4.96 -6.25 0.26
C LEU A 270 4.76 -5.16 -0.80
N SER A 271 3.78 -4.28 -0.55
CA SER A 271 3.57 -3.07 -1.33
C SER A 271 3.31 -1.87 -0.43
N LEU A 272 4.28 -0.95 -0.40
CA LEU A 272 4.25 0.34 0.30
C LEU A 272 4.23 1.53 -0.68
N GLU A 273 3.91 1.28 -1.96
CA GLU A 273 3.91 2.29 -3.03
C GLU A 273 3.21 3.59 -2.63
N GLY A 274 3.86 4.74 -2.94
CA GLY A 274 3.36 6.08 -2.65
C GLY A 274 3.43 6.51 -1.19
N LEU A 275 4.09 5.75 -0.30
CA LEU A 275 4.22 6.10 1.12
C LEU A 275 5.54 6.81 1.45
N GLN A 276 5.48 7.74 2.41
CA GLN A 276 6.64 8.33 3.07
C GLN A 276 7.19 7.37 4.12
N LEU A 277 8.43 6.92 3.91
CA LEU A 277 9.13 5.94 4.74
C LEU A 277 10.24 6.61 5.58
N SER A 278 11.08 5.79 6.21
CA SER A 278 12.25 6.17 6.99
C SER A 278 13.33 5.08 6.93
N ASP A 279 14.57 5.40 7.30
CA ASP A 279 15.64 4.41 7.45
C ASP A 279 15.28 3.32 8.48
N ALA A 280 14.48 3.63 9.49
CA ALA A 280 13.98 2.65 10.46
C ALA A 280 13.00 1.65 9.83
N ILE A 281 12.14 2.08 8.89
CA ILE A 281 11.29 1.18 8.10
C ILE A 281 12.15 0.28 7.21
N ILE A 282 13.10 0.85 6.46
CA ILE A 282 13.93 0.07 5.53
C ILE A 282 14.84 -0.93 6.26
N THR A 283 15.38 -0.55 7.43
CA THR A 283 16.12 -1.47 8.32
C THR A 283 15.18 -2.55 8.89
N SER A 284 13.95 -2.21 9.27
CA SER A 284 12.97 -3.21 9.70
C SER A 284 12.55 -4.17 8.57
N LEU A 285 12.67 -3.76 7.30
CA LEU A 285 12.47 -4.65 6.14
C LEU A 285 13.64 -5.62 5.92
N SER A 286 14.89 -5.25 6.24
CA SER A 286 16.05 -6.13 6.03
C SER A 286 15.97 -7.43 6.85
N GLU A 287 15.22 -7.40 7.95
CA GLU A 287 14.88 -8.55 8.80
C GLU A 287 14.02 -9.62 8.09
N ASN A 288 13.40 -9.31 6.95
CA ASN A 288 12.48 -10.19 6.23
C ASN A 288 13.20 -10.91 5.07
N SER A 289 14.20 -11.73 5.40
CA SER A 289 15.07 -12.41 4.42
C SER A 289 14.37 -13.33 3.39
N ARG A 290 13.08 -13.63 3.60
CA ARG A 290 12.22 -14.39 2.67
C ARG A 290 11.43 -13.52 1.68
N LEU A 291 11.65 -12.21 1.65
CA LEU A 291 10.92 -11.28 0.79
C LEU A 291 11.15 -11.62 -0.70
N LEU A 292 10.07 -11.99 -1.41
CA LEU A 292 10.09 -12.39 -2.82
C LEU A 292 9.65 -11.25 -3.74
N GLN A 293 8.67 -10.44 -3.31
CA GLN A 293 8.15 -9.31 -4.08
C GLN A 293 8.05 -8.05 -3.23
N LEU A 294 8.68 -6.98 -3.70
CA LEU A 294 8.72 -5.68 -3.02
C LEU A 294 8.35 -4.55 -3.99
N ASN A 295 7.30 -3.81 -3.65
CA ASN A 295 6.88 -2.59 -4.36
C ASN A 295 7.01 -1.38 -3.43
N LEU A 296 8.04 -0.57 -3.66
CA LEU A 296 8.30 0.75 -3.08
C LEU A 296 8.14 1.86 -4.12
N SER A 297 7.39 1.64 -5.20
CA SER A 297 7.22 2.62 -6.28
C SER A 297 6.72 3.97 -5.73
N GLY A 298 7.36 5.08 -6.08
CA GLY A 298 6.98 6.43 -5.61
C GLY A 298 7.24 6.71 -4.13
N CYS A 299 8.05 5.92 -3.43
CA CYS A 299 8.39 6.16 -2.02
C CYS A 299 9.49 7.22 -1.81
N SER A 300 9.57 7.74 -0.59
CA SER A 300 10.54 8.77 -0.19
C SER A 300 10.90 8.66 1.30
N GLY A 301 11.93 9.39 1.74
CA GLY A 301 12.28 9.52 3.17
C GLY A 301 13.35 8.59 3.72
N PHE A 302 14.01 7.79 2.88
CA PHE A 302 15.05 6.85 3.29
C PHE A 302 16.35 7.01 2.48
N SER A 303 17.46 6.58 3.06
CA SER A 303 18.83 6.77 2.55
C SER A 303 19.33 5.63 1.67
N ALA A 304 20.33 5.95 0.83
CA ALA A 304 21.05 4.99 0.01
C ALA A 304 21.80 3.91 0.82
N ALA A 305 22.13 4.19 2.09
CA ALA A 305 22.83 3.25 2.98
C ALA A 305 21.86 2.22 3.58
N ALA A 306 20.71 2.68 4.10
CA ALA A 306 19.65 1.77 4.56
C ALA A 306 19.13 0.91 3.41
N LEU A 307 18.99 1.48 2.21
CA LEU A 307 18.59 0.75 1.01
C LEU A 307 19.58 -0.37 0.63
N ALA A 308 20.89 -0.09 0.66
CA ALA A 308 21.92 -1.10 0.40
C ALA A 308 21.83 -2.29 1.37
N HIS A 309 21.81 -2.00 2.68
CA HIS A 309 21.70 -3.00 3.75
C HIS A 309 20.45 -3.90 3.60
N MET A 310 19.32 -3.31 3.18
CA MET A 310 18.08 -4.06 2.93
C MET A 310 18.20 -4.97 1.70
N LEU A 311 18.84 -4.54 0.62
CA LEU A 311 19.04 -5.36 -0.58
C LEU A 311 20.03 -6.51 -0.36
N ASP A 312 21.10 -6.30 0.39
CA ASP A 312 22.04 -7.36 0.78
C ASP A 312 21.36 -8.44 1.64
N SER A 313 20.53 -8.02 2.60
CA SER A 313 19.82 -8.92 3.51
C SER A 313 18.67 -9.68 2.84
N CYS A 314 17.89 -9.00 2.01
CA CYS A 314 16.74 -9.55 1.28
C CYS A 314 17.17 -10.28 -0.02
N SER A 315 18.18 -11.14 0.10
CA SER A 315 18.82 -11.89 -1.01
C SER A 315 17.88 -12.79 -1.83
N CYS A 316 16.64 -13.04 -1.37
CA CYS A 316 15.63 -13.83 -2.06
C CYS A 316 14.69 -13.06 -3.01
N ILE A 317 14.80 -11.72 -3.11
CA ILE A 317 13.87 -10.92 -3.93
C ILE A 317 13.91 -11.38 -5.40
N GLN A 318 12.72 -11.64 -5.96
CA GLN A 318 12.51 -12.03 -7.37
C GLN A 318 11.90 -10.90 -8.20
N GLN A 319 11.02 -10.10 -7.58
CA GLN A 319 10.43 -8.91 -8.19
C GLN A 319 10.65 -7.67 -7.33
N LEU A 320 11.36 -6.67 -7.87
CA LEU A 320 11.54 -5.37 -7.23
C LEU A 320 10.94 -4.26 -8.10
N ASN A 321 10.06 -3.47 -7.52
CA ASN A 321 9.62 -2.21 -8.10
C ASN A 321 9.99 -1.08 -7.14
N ILE A 322 10.99 -0.28 -7.51
CA ILE A 322 11.49 0.84 -6.71
C ILE A 322 11.43 2.17 -7.48
N SER A 323 10.83 2.13 -8.67
CA SER A 323 10.68 3.24 -9.62
C SER A 323 10.04 4.50 -9.03
N TRP A 324 10.37 5.66 -9.60
CA TRP A 324 9.81 6.98 -9.22
C TRP A 324 10.00 7.40 -7.75
N CYS A 325 10.85 6.70 -6.98
CA CYS A 325 11.29 7.18 -5.68
C CYS A 325 12.07 8.50 -5.79
N SER A 326 12.08 9.29 -4.70
CA SER A 326 12.86 10.53 -4.59
C SER A 326 14.36 10.25 -4.40
N PHE A 327 14.99 9.65 -5.42
CA PHE A 327 16.35 9.12 -5.37
C PHE A 327 17.38 10.02 -6.07
N SER A 328 18.53 10.19 -5.42
CA SER A 328 19.76 10.65 -6.08
C SER A 328 20.52 9.49 -6.71
N SER A 329 21.50 9.80 -7.57
CA SER A 329 22.39 8.81 -8.21
C SER A 329 23.10 7.86 -7.22
N GLN A 330 23.34 8.28 -5.96
CA GLN A 330 23.88 7.39 -4.94
C GLN A 330 22.90 6.28 -4.54
N HIS A 331 21.58 6.53 -4.58
CA HIS A 331 20.56 5.50 -4.34
C HIS A 331 20.50 4.51 -5.52
N VAL A 332 20.56 5.01 -6.76
CA VAL A 332 20.63 4.16 -7.97
C VAL A 332 21.87 3.25 -7.91
N LYS A 333 23.03 3.80 -7.55
CA LYS A 333 24.27 3.04 -7.31
C LYS A 333 24.12 1.99 -6.21
N SER A 334 23.50 2.35 -5.08
CA SER A 334 23.18 1.38 -4.02
C SER A 334 22.27 0.25 -4.52
N VAL A 335 21.27 0.53 -5.37
CA VAL A 335 20.44 -0.54 -5.95
C VAL A 335 21.29 -1.45 -6.83
N VAL A 336 21.94 -0.93 -7.86
CA VAL A 336 22.64 -1.79 -8.85
C VAL A 336 23.82 -2.56 -8.25
N ALA A 337 24.47 -2.04 -7.21
CA ALA A 337 25.59 -2.68 -6.54
C ALA A 337 25.21 -3.77 -5.52
N HIS A 338 24.04 -3.69 -4.87
CA HIS A 338 23.64 -4.61 -3.79
C HIS A 338 22.48 -5.54 -4.17
N LEU A 339 21.82 -5.33 -5.32
CA LEU A 339 20.77 -6.21 -5.79
C LEU A 339 21.27 -7.65 -6.00
N SER A 340 20.46 -8.62 -5.56
CA SER A 340 20.71 -10.05 -5.68
C SER A 340 20.47 -10.57 -7.10
N SER A 341 21.25 -11.58 -7.51
CA SER A 341 21.10 -12.26 -8.80
C SER A 341 19.85 -13.14 -8.90
N SER A 342 19.06 -13.25 -7.82
CA SER A 342 17.72 -13.86 -7.79
C SER A 342 16.66 -13.04 -8.54
N VAL A 343 16.91 -11.75 -8.80
CA VAL A 343 15.92 -10.86 -9.41
C VAL A 343 15.68 -11.22 -10.87
N THR A 344 14.42 -11.47 -11.19
CA THR A 344 13.94 -11.73 -12.56
C THR A 344 13.09 -10.58 -13.10
N HIS A 345 12.49 -9.76 -12.24
CA HIS A 345 11.67 -8.62 -12.64
C HIS A 345 12.12 -7.37 -11.88
N LEU A 346 12.58 -6.34 -12.60
CA LEU A 346 13.05 -5.08 -12.01
C LEU A 346 12.39 -3.87 -12.67
N ASN A 347 11.80 -2.98 -11.85
CA ASN A 347 11.45 -1.64 -12.26
C ASN A 347 12.35 -0.61 -11.59
N LEU A 348 13.17 0.05 -12.40
CA LEU A 348 14.15 1.06 -12.04
C LEU A 348 13.92 2.34 -12.88
N SER A 349 12.65 2.62 -13.25
CA SER A 349 12.25 3.78 -14.06
C SER A 349 12.10 5.07 -13.25
N GLY A 350 12.15 6.23 -13.95
CA GLY A 350 11.81 7.55 -13.41
C GLY A 350 12.98 8.43 -12.97
N TYR A 351 14.22 7.93 -12.97
CA TYR A 351 15.37 8.62 -12.37
C TYR A 351 16.09 9.64 -13.28
N ARG A 352 15.78 9.69 -14.57
CA ARG A 352 16.32 10.66 -15.54
C ARG A 352 17.85 10.71 -15.51
N GLU A 353 18.42 11.84 -15.13
CA GLU A 353 19.86 12.09 -15.03
C GLU A 353 20.57 11.34 -13.89
N ASN A 354 19.84 10.71 -12.96
CA ASN A 354 20.43 9.96 -11.85
C ASN A 354 20.77 8.50 -12.19
N LEU A 355 20.42 8.01 -13.39
CA LEU A 355 20.74 6.66 -13.89
C LEU A 355 21.57 6.77 -15.17
N THR A 356 22.78 6.20 -15.14
CA THR A 356 23.74 6.23 -16.26
C THR A 356 23.95 4.85 -16.86
N LEU A 357 24.63 4.79 -18.01
CA LEU A 357 25.00 3.52 -18.65
C LEU A 357 25.94 2.67 -17.78
N GLU A 358 26.79 3.28 -16.95
CA GLU A 358 27.67 2.54 -16.02
C GLU A 358 26.85 1.83 -14.95
N ASP A 359 25.79 2.45 -14.44
CA ASP A 359 24.89 1.80 -13.47
C ASP A 359 24.18 0.60 -14.11
N VAL A 360 23.81 0.70 -15.40
CA VAL A 360 23.24 -0.43 -16.18
C VAL A 360 24.28 -1.54 -16.40
N LYS A 361 25.56 -1.23 -16.63
CA LYS A 361 26.62 -2.26 -16.73
C LYS A 361 26.81 -3.01 -15.40
N VAL A 362 26.79 -2.31 -14.27
CA VAL A 362 26.87 -2.94 -12.94
C VAL A 362 25.65 -3.82 -12.67
N LEU A 363 24.45 -3.33 -13.02
CA LEU A 363 23.21 -4.11 -12.90
C LEU A 363 23.26 -5.40 -13.73
N VAL A 364 23.61 -5.29 -15.02
CA VAL A 364 23.58 -6.40 -15.97
C VAL A 364 24.62 -7.49 -15.67
N THR A 365 25.81 -7.10 -15.21
CA THR A 365 26.87 -8.05 -14.82
C THR A 365 26.53 -8.85 -13.56
N ARG A 366 25.68 -8.31 -12.66
CA ARG A 366 25.20 -9.00 -11.45
C ARG A 366 23.89 -9.76 -11.64
N CYS A 367 22.93 -9.18 -12.36
CA CYS A 367 21.54 -9.65 -12.45
C CYS A 367 21.23 -10.33 -13.80
N THR A 368 22.07 -11.29 -14.19
CA THR A 368 21.96 -12.02 -15.48
C THR A 368 20.67 -12.84 -15.67
N ASN A 369 19.88 -13.01 -14.59
CA ASN A 369 18.59 -13.70 -14.60
C ASN A 369 17.38 -12.82 -14.96
N LEU A 370 17.58 -11.52 -15.24
CA LEU A 370 16.48 -10.60 -15.57
C LEU A 370 15.69 -11.07 -16.81
N GLN A 371 14.37 -11.16 -16.63
CA GLN A 371 13.36 -11.51 -17.62
C GLN A 371 12.49 -10.30 -17.98
N ILE A 372 12.21 -9.44 -17.00
CA ILE A 372 11.49 -8.18 -17.20
C ILE A 372 12.32 -7.03 -16.61
N LEU A 373 12.65 -6.04 -17.44
CA LEU A 373 13.41 -4.87 -17.04
C LEU A 373 12.75 -3.58 -17.56
N ASP A 374 12.41 -2.69 -16.64
CA ASP A 374 11.84 -1.37 -16.94
C ASP A 374 12.82 -0.27 -16.49
N LEU A 375 13.41 0.40 -17.49
CA LEU A 375 14.34 1.53 -17.38
C LEU A 375 13.72 2.81 -17.96
N SER A 376 12.40 2.90 -18.03
CA SER A 376 11.70 4.06 -18.59
C SER A 376 12.12 5.38 -17.93
N ASP A 377 12.05 6.48 -18.68
CA ASP A 377 12.42 7.83 -18.24
C ASP A 377 13.89 7.97 -17.79
N SER A 378 14.78 7.09 -18.27
CA SER A 378 16.23 7.20 -18.09
C SER A 378 16.83 8.04 -19.22
N THR A 379 16.79 9.36 -19.06
CA THR A 379 17.07 10.36 -20.11
C THR A 379 18.52 10.36 -20.63
N LEU A 380 19.45 9.73 -19.93
CA LEU A 380 20.85 9.59 -20.35
C LEU A 380 21.14 8.30 -21.14
N LEU A 381 20.21 7.35 -21.25
CA LEU A 381 20.43 6.12 -22.00
C LEU A 381 20.29 6.35 -23.51
N MET A 382 21.32 5.97 -24.26
CA MET A 382 21.38 6.05 -25.73
C MET A 382 21.33 4.64 -26.36
N ALA A 383 21.47 4.55 -27.68
CA ALA A 383 21.42 3.29 -28.42
C ALA A 383 22.50 2.25 -28.02
N ASP A 384 23.61 2.70 -27.43
CA ASP A 384 24.68 1.84 -26.91
C ASP A 384 24.23 0.96 -25.74
N CYS A 385 23.18 1.35 -25.00
CA CYS A 385 22.63 0.54 -23.92
C CYS A 385 22.18 -0.86 -24.38
N PHE A 386 21.76 -1.03 -25.65
CA PHE A 386 21.41 -2.34 -26.19
C PHE A 386 22.62 -3.31 -26.22
N GLN A 387 23.84 -2.80 -26.43
CA GLN A 387 25.06 -3.64 -26.41
C GLN A 387 25.49 -4.05 -25.00
N VAL A 388 25.01 -3.35 -23.96
CA VAL A 388 25.11 -3.80 -22.56
C VAL A 388 23.99 -4.81 -22.28
N LEU A 389 22.74 -4.41 -22.52
CA LEU A 389 21.53 -5.17 -22.20
C LEU A 389 21.46 -6.55 -22.87
N ARG A 390 22.02 -6.75 -24.06
CA ARG A 390 22.08 -8.05 -24.77
C ARG A 390 22.74 -9.19 -23.99
N GLN A 391 23.48 -8.89 -22.91
CA GLN A 391 24.03 -9.89 -21.99
C GLN A 391 22.93 -10.58 -21.15
N LEU A 392 21.75 -9.94 -21.02
CA LEU A 392 20.56 -10.53 -20.39
C LEU A 392 19.88 -11.52 -21.34
N GLY A 393 20.52 -12.67 -21.58
CA GLY A 393 20.03 -13.74 -22.47
C GLY A 393 18.72 -14.42 -22.04
N ARG A 394 18.05 -13.90 -21.00
CA ARG A 394 16.73 -14.33 -20.49
C ARG A 394 15.65 -13.23 -20.60
N LEU A 395 15.97 -12.07 -21.19
CA LEU A 395 15.08 -10.91 -21.26
C LEU A 395 13.90 -11.15 -22.22
N VAL A 396 12.68 -11.15 -21.67
CA VAL A 396 11.39 -11.35 -22.37
C VAL A 396 10.60 -10.05 -22.50
N HIS A 397 10.80 -9.09 -21.60
CA HIS A 397 10.17 -7.77 -21.64
C HIS A 397 11.15 -6.66 -21.27
N LEU A 398 11.35 -5.69 -22.17
CA LEU A 398 12.12 -4.48 -21.96
C LEU A 398 11.23 -3.25 -22.09
N SER A 399 11.35 -2.29 -21.16
CA SER A 399 10.80 -0.94 -21.33
C SER A 399 11.89 0.12 -21.26
N LEU A 400 11.94 0.95 -22.30
CA LEU A 400 12.80 2.13 -22.44
C LEU A 400 11.94 3.32 -22.91
N SER A 401 10.69 3.36 -22.44
CA SER A 401 9.74 4.43 -22.72
C SER A 401 10.30 5.77 -22.24
N ARG A 402 10.13 6.84 -23.03
CA ARG A 402 10.64 8.20 -22.75
C ARG A 402 12.17 8.31 -22.57
N CYS A 403 12.94 7.32 -23.01
CA CYS A 403 14.40 7.44 -23.18
C CYS A 403 14.71 8.17 -24.50
N TYR A 404 14.52 9.49 -24.52
CA TYR A 404 14.46 10.31 -25.74
C TYR A 404 15.73 10.34 -26.61
N GLN A 405 16.88 9.91 -26.10
CA GLN A 405 18.14 9.81 -26.86
C GLN A 405 18.24 8.52 -27.71
N ILE A 406 17.27 7.61 -27.63
CA ILE A 406 17.24 6.39 -28.43
C ILE A 406 16.50 6.65 -29.74
N HIS A 407 17.24 6.80 -30.84
CA HIS A 407 16.66 6.98 -32.18
C HIS A 407 16.10 5.68 -32.77
N LEU A 408 15.05 5.78 -33.59
CA LEU A 408 14.33 4.65 -34.20
C LEU A 408 15.26 3.66 -34.94
N ALA A 409 16.31 4.15 -35.61
CA ALA A 409 17.26 3.30 -36.35
C ALA A 409 17.97 2.26 -35.47
N ALA A 410 18.13 2.53 -34.17
CA ALA A 410 18.71 1.59 -33.21
C ALA A 410 17.77 0.42 -32.85
N LEU A 411 16.48 0.49 -33.22
CA LEU A 411 15.52 -0.57 -32.93
C LEU A 411 15.49 -1.67 -34.01
N THR A 412 16.12 -1.44 -35.17
CA THR A 412 16.11 -2.35 -36.33
C THR A 412 16.61 -3.76 -35.97
N ASP A 413 17.72 -3.85 -35.25
CA ASP A 413 18.38 -5.12 -34.93
C ASP A 413 17.91 -5.74 -33.60
N VAL A 414 16.97 -5.10 -32.87
CA VAL A 414 16.59 -5.52 -31.51
C VAL A 414 16.05 -6.96 -31.47
N GLY A 415 15.32 -7.41 -32.50
CA GLY A 415 14.87 -8.81 -32.60
C GLY A 415 16.01 -9.82 -32.81
N GLN A 416 17.17 -9.40 -33.33
CA GLN A 416 18.36 -10.25 -33.43
C GLN A 416 19.20 -10.19 -32.13
N MET A 417 19.26 -9.02 -31.49
CA MET A 417 20.01 -8.81 -30.25
C MET A 417 19.36 -9.48 -29.03
N PHE A 418 18.04 -9.64 -29.02
CA PHE A 418 17.27 -10.18 -27.90
C PHE A 418 16.29 -11.28 -28.35
N PRO A 419 16.77 -12.51 -28.65
CA PRO A 419 15.98 -13.55 -29.31
C PRO A 419 14.82 -14.15 -28.47
N LEU A 420 14.67 -13.76 -27.20
CA LEU A 420 13.55 -14.14 -26.34
C LEU A 420 12.57 -12.97 -26.04
N LEU A 421 12.82 -11.79 -26.60
CA LEU A 421 12.05 -10.57 -26.31
C LEU A 421 10.66 -10.64 -26.95
N GLY A 422 9.63 -10.87 -26.13
CA GLY A 422 8.23 -10.89 -26.58
C GLY A 422 7.52 -9.55 -26.45
N LEU A 423 8.08 -8.60 -25.69
CA LEU A 423 7.47 -7.29 -25.45
C LEU A 423 8.53 -6.17 -25.32
N LEU A 424 8.31 -5.08 -26.06
CA LEU A 424 9.14 -3.88 -26.05
C LEU A 424 8.25 -2.63 -25.90
N ASP A 425 8.37 -1.92 -24.78
CA ASP A 425 7.61 -0.69 -24.53
C ASP A 425 8.53 0.55 -24.69
N MET A 426 8.29 1.30 -25.77
CA MET A 426 9.00 2.52 -26.23
C MET A 426 8.03 3.70 -26.35
N PHE A 427 7.11 3.87 -25.40
CA PHE A 427 6.15 4.98 -25.39
C PHE A 427 6.88 6.33 -25.36
N GLY A 428 6.41 7.31 -26.14
CA GLY A 428 7.05 8.62 -26.25
C GLY A 428 8.33 8.67 -27.09
N VAL A 429 8.81 7.52 -27.59
CA VAL A 429 9.94 7.43 -28.56
C VAL A 429 9.42 6.94 -29.92
N VAL A 430 8.64 5.85 -29.95
CA VAL A 430 8.05 5.32 -31.18
C VAL A 430 6.67 5.95 -31.42
N HIS A 431 6.60 6.85 -32.39
CA HIS A 431 5.35 7.43 -32.90
C HIS A 431 4.55 6.44 -33.76
N THR A 432 3.23 6.69 -33.87
CA THR A 432 2.28 5.83 -34.61
C THR A 432 2.61 5.66 -36.09
N SER A 433 3.21 6.67 -36.73
CA SER A 433 3.70 6.61 -38.12
C SER A 433 4.71 5.49 -38.36
N HIS A 434 5.60 5.24 -37.40
CA HIS A 434 6.72 4.30 -37.53
C HIS A 434 6.35 2.89 -37.03
N MET A 435 5.27 2.78 -36.26
CA MET A 435 4.77 1.53 -35.66
C MET A 435 4.50 0.42 -36.70
N ALA A 436 4.06 0.78 -37.91
CA ALA A 436 3.77 -0.19 -38.96
C ALA A 436 5.04 -0.80 -39.60
N ALA A 437 6.09 0.01 -39.77
CA ALA A 437 7.39 -0.47 -40.26
C ALA A 437 8.06 -1.33 -39.18
N LEU A 438 8.19 -0.83 -37.95
CA LEU A 438 8.85 -1.55 -36.88
C LEU A 438 8.18 -2.92 -36.56
N LYS A 439 6.85 -3.02 -36.67
CA LYS A 439 6.12 -4.30 -36.54
C LYS A 439 6.30 -5.26 -37.73
N LYS A 440 6.72 -4.78 -38.89
CA LYS A 440 7.12 -5.62 -40.03
C LYS A 440 8.53 -6.18 -39.84
N ASP A 441 9.42 -5.37 -39.25
CA ASP A 441 10.83 -5.71 -39.08
C ASP A 441 11.07 -6.64 -37.88
N VAL A 442 10.34 -6.44 -36.77
CA VAL A 442 10.36 -7.32 -35.58
C VAL A 442 8.97 -7.92 -35.23
N PRO A 443 8.38 -8.75 -36.12
CA PRO A 443 6.96 -9.18 -36.01
C PRO A 443 6.66 -10.13 -34.84
N HIS A 444 7.68 -10.69 -34.19
CA HIS A 444 7.54 -11.50 -32.98
C HIS A 444 7.46 -10.66 -31.70
N ILE A 445 7.81 -9.37 -31.75
CA ILE A 445 7.81 -8.47 -30.59
C ILE A 445 6.50 -7.70 -30.53
N SER A 446 5.77 -7.83 -29.41
CA SER A 446 4.67 -6.94 -29.10
C SER A 446 5.22 -5.56 -28.73
N ILE A 447 4.88 -4.51 -29.48
CA ILE A 447 5.40 -3.15 -29.23
C ILE A 447 4.29 -2.24 -28.67
N ASN A 448 4.63 -1.50 -27.61
CA ASN A 448 3.77 -0.53 -26.92
C ASN A 448 2.39 -1.10 -26.54
N SER A 449 2.36 -2.31 -25.97
CA SER A 449 1.11 -3.02 -25.63
C SER A 449 0.79 -3.05 -24.13
N LYS A 450 1.73 -2.68 -23.25
CA LYS A 450 1.48 -2.57 -21.80
C LYS A 450 1.88 -1.18 -21.27
N PRO A 451 0.96 -0.20 -21.24
CA PRO A 451 1.26 1.15 -20.72
C PRO A 451 1.44 1.20 -19.20
N PHE A 452 1.29 0.08 -18.48
CA PHE A 452 1.45 -0.01 -17.03
C PHE A 452 2.31 -1.21 -16.65
N SER A 453 3.33 -1.00 -15.82
CA SER A 453 4.19 -2.06 -15.30
C SER A 453 3.45 -2.95 -14.31
N SER A 454 3.57 -4.27 -14.45
CA SER A 454 3.01 -5.26 -13.53
C SER A 454 3.97 -5.68 -12.40
N ILE A 455 5.22 -5.19 -12.42
CA ILE A 455 6.32 -5.67 -11.57
C ILE A 455 6.00 -5.38 -10.10
N ALA A 456 6.00 -6.44 -9.28
CA ALA A 456 5.67 -6.46 -7.85
C ALA A 456 4.29 -5.85 -7.46
N ARG A 457 3.42 -5.49 -8.41
CA ARG A 457 2.12 -4.86 -8.14
C ARG A 457 1.16 -5.87 -7.49
N PRO A 458 0.51 -5.56 -6.34
CA PRO A 458 -0.44 -6.47 -5.67
C PRO A 458 -1.65 -6.84 -6.55
N THR A 459 -2.12 -5.89 -7.35
CA THR A 459 -3.20 -6.06 -8.34
C THR A 459 -2.74 -5.52 -9.69
N PRO A 460 -2.11 -6.35 -10.55
CA PRO A 460 -1.68 -5.93 -11.88
C PRO A 460 -2.85 -5.46 -12.77
N ALA A 461 -2.56 -4.51 -13.66
CA ALA A 461 -3.54 -4.02 -14.63
C ALA A 461 -4.08 -5.17 -15.50
N GLY A 462 -5.39 -5.15 -15.78
CA GLY A 462 -6.08 -6.21 -16.52
C GLY A 462 -6.92 -7.17 -15.67
N ARG A 463 -6.86 -7.12 -14.33
CA ARG A 463 -7.80 -7.82 -13.42
C ARG A 463 -8.54 -6.93 -12.41
N PRO A 464 -9.12 -5.77 -12.80
CA PRO A 464 -9.90 -4.95 -11.87
C PRO A 464 -11.19 -5.66 -11.42
N GLY A 465 -11.38 -5.80 -10.11
CA GLY A 465 -12.69 -6.08 -9.50
C GLY A 465 -12.93 -7.49 -8.91
N ASP A 466 -11.99 -8.44 -9.04
CA ASP A 466 -12.18 -9.78 -8.43
C ASP A 466 -11.90 -9.81 -6.90
N GLY A 467 -11.21 -8.80 -6.37
CA GLY A 467 -10.79 -8.72 -4.97
C GLY A 467 -9.67 -9.72 -4.61
N THR A 468 -8.78 -9.99 -5.57
CA THR A 468 -7.52 -10.70 -5.33
C THR A 468 -6.36 -9.75 -5.00
N MET A 469 -5.29 -10.32 -4.48
CA MET A 469 -4.00 -9.70 -4.19
C MET A 469 -2.93 -10.77 -4.41
N TRP A 470 -1.93 -10.53 -5.26
CA TRP A 470 -0.97 -11.54 -5.72
C TRP A 470 -1.67 -12.87 -6.10
N TYR A 471 -2.74 -12.76 -6.90
CA TYR A 471 -3.60 -13.84 -7.39
C TYR A 471 -4.43 -14.59 -6.32
N GLN A 472 -4.39 -14.18 -5.06
CA GLN A 472 -5.13 -14.81 -3.95
C GLN A 472 -6.24 -13.90 -3.43
N ARG A 473 -7.44 -14.45 -3.17
CA ARG A 473 -8.60 -13.70 -2.65
C ARG A 473 -8.69 -13.81 -1.14
N CYS A 474 -8.92 -12.68 -0.46
CA CYS A 474 -9.12 -12.66 0.99
C CYS A 474 -10.50 -13.23 1.38
N ARG A 475 -10.55 -13.99 2.48
CA ARG A 475 -11.80 -14.58 3.02
C ARG A 475 -12.69 -13.48 3.59
N LEU A 476 -12.16 -12.79 4.59
CA LEU A 476 -12.82 -11.63 5.19
C LEU A 476 -12.57 -10.42 4.30
N ARG A 477 -13.63 -9.68 3.98
CA ARG A 477 -13.55 -8.50 3.13
C ARG A 477 -14.55 -7.45 3.61
N PHE A 478 -14.09 -6.22 3.72
CA PHE A 478 -14.97 -5.06 3.82
C PHE A 478 -15.81 -4.97 2.54
N LYS A 479 -17.08 -4.58 2.71
CA LYS A 479 -18.02 -4.27 1.66
C LYS A 479 -18.94 -3.17 2.18
N LEU A 480 -19.08 -2.11 1.38
CA LEU A 480 -20.06 -1.04 1.57
C LEU A 480 -21.49 -1.59 1.34
#